data_AF-A0A4Y9LC29-F1
#
_entry.id   AF-A0A4Y9LC29-F1
#
_cell.length_a   1.000
_cell.length_b   1.000
_cell.length_c   1.000
_cell.angle_alpha   90.00
_cell.angle_beta   90.00
_cell.angle_gamma   90.00
#
_symmetry.space_group_name_H-M   'P 1'
#
loop_
_entity.id
_entity.type
_entity.pdbx_description
1 polymer ?
#
loop_
_entity_poly.entity_id
_entity_poly.type
_entity_poly.pdbx_seq_one_letter_code
_entity_poly.pdbx_strand_id
1 'polypeptide(L)' 'MLDENLARIRAHRNNIHRYRRLLKTKLSQLERNFIERRLAEEKSALDALTAATFPVGFRAPGAGHRITL' A
#
# COMPACT_ATOMS: atom_id res chain seq x y z
N MET A 1 -16.86 13.64 -0.16
CA MET A 1 -15.45 13.75 0.29
C MET A 1 -15.02 12.54 1.12
N LEU A 2 -15.72 12.18 2.21
CA LEU A 2 -15.41 10.96 2.98
C LEU A 2 -15.64 9.66 2.18
N ASP A 3 -16.75 9.57 1.44
CA ASP A 3 -17.07 8.39 0.61
C ASP A 3 -16.06 8.18 -0.52
N GLU A 4 -15.56 9.27 -1.09
CA GLU A 4 -14.52 9.24 -2.12
C GLU A 4 -13.19 8.74 -1.54
N ASN A 5 -12.80 9.22 -0.35
CA ASN A 5 -11.63 8.70 0.36
C ASN A 5 -11.78 7.22 0.70
N LEU A 6 -12.98 6.79 1.11
CA LEU A 6 -13.26 5.38 1.39
C LEU A 6 -13.19 4.53 0.11
N ALA A 7 -13.71 5.02 -1.02
CA ALA A 7 -13.60 4.36 -2.32
C ALA A 7 -12.14 4.21 -2.75
N ARG A 8 -11.32 5.26 -2.57
CA ARG A 8 -9.87 5.24 -2.84
C ARG A 8 -9.12 4.27 -1.92
N ILE A 9 -9.42 4.26 -0.62
CA ILE A 9 -8.86 3.28 0.34
C ILE A 9 -9.16 1.84 -0.11
N ARG A 10 -10.40 1.56 -0.54
CA ARG A 10 -10.80 0.24 -1.05
C ARG A 10 -10.03 -0.10 -2.33
N ALA A 11 -9.87 0.84 -3.25
CA ALA A 11 -9.12 0.64 -4.49
C ALA A 11 -7.65 0.29 -4.22
N HIS A 12 -6.95 1.05 -3.36
CA HIS A 12 -5.56 0.76 -2.99
C HIS A 12 -5.42 -0.61 -2.32
N ARG A 13 -6.33 -0.98 -1.41
CA ARG A 13 -6.34 -2.33 -0.79
C ARG A 13 -6.49 -3.44 -1.83
N ASN A 14 -7.39 -3.27 -2.80
CA ASN A 14 -7.60 -4.24 -3.88
C ASN A 14 -6.35 -4.37 -4.77
N ASN A 15 -5.71 -3.25 -5.12
CA ASN A 15 -4.48 -3.24 -5.90
C ASN A 15 -3.33 -3.94 -5.14
N ILE A 16 -3.15 -3.64 -3.85
CA ILE A 16 -2.15 -4.30 -2.99
C ILE A 16 -2.36 -5.82 -2.97
N HIS A 17 -3.60 -6.26 -2.79
CA HIS A 17 -3.93 -7.69 -2.79
C HIS A 17 -3.63 -8.33 -4.16
N ARG A 18 -4.00 -7.67 -5.27
CA ARG A 18 -3.71 -8.12 -6.63
C ARG A 18 -2.21 -8.26 -6.89
N TYR A 19 -1.42 -7.24 -6.54
CA TYR A 19 0.04 -7.28 -6.72
C TYR A 19 0.70 -8.36 -5.86
N ARG A 20 0.26 -8.54 -4.61
CA ARG A 20 0.72 -9.66 -3.77
C ARG A 20 0.43 -11.03 -4.38
N ARG A 21 -0.71 -11.20 -5.08
CA ARG A 21 -1.02 -12.44 -5.79
C ARG A 21 -0.15 -12.61 -7.03
N LEU A 22 0.07 -11.55 -7.81
CA LEU A 22 0.95 -11.59 -8.99
C LEU A 22 2.38 -11.97 -8.60
N LEU A 23 2.91 -11.48 -7.49
CA LEU A 23 4.26 -11.85 -7.02
C LEU A 23 4.43 -13.33 -6.67
N LYS A 24 3.33 -14.10 -6.55
CA LYS A 24 3.35 -15.55 -6.34
C LYS A 24 3.35 -16.34 -7.64
N THR A 25 3.20 -15.70 -8.80
CA THR A 25 3.26 -16.37 -10.11
C THR A 25 4.67 -16.34 -10.69
N LYS A 26 4.89 -17.03 -11.80
CA LYS A 26 6.12 -16.91 -12.58
C LYS A 26 6.13 -15.53 -13.24
N LEU A 27 7.19 -14.77 -13.00
CA LEU A 27 7.40 -13.42 -13.51
C LEU A 27 8.87 -13.30 -13.93
N SER A 28 9.13 -12.55 -14.99
CA SER A 28 10.48 -12.08 -15.28
C SER A 28 10.97 -11.12 -14.19
N GLN A 29 12.28 -10.91 -14.13
CA GLN A 29 12.87 -9.96 -13.17
C GLN A 29 12.32 -8.54 -13.39
N LEU A 30 12.13 -8.13 -14.64
CA LEU A 30 11.58 -6.81 -14.98
C LEU A 30 10.15 -6.65 -14.47
N GLU A 31 9.29 -7.64 -14.72
CA GLU A 31 7.90 -7.62 -14.23
C GLU A 31 7.84 -7.63 -12.70
N ARG A 32 8.68 -8.45 -12.05
CA ARG A 32 8.78 -8.49 -10.59
C ARG A 32 9.19 -7.13 -10.03
N ASN A 33 10.25 -6.51 -10.56
CA ASN A 33 10.71 -5.20 -10.12
C ASN A 33 9.63 -4.13 -10.30
N PHE A 34 8.91 -4.16 -11.43
CA PHE A 34 7.81 -3.25 -11.70
C PHE A 34 6.67 -3.44 -10.67
N ILE A 35 6.26 -4.69 -10.42
CA ILE A 35 5.18 -5.00 -9.48
C ILE A 35 5.58 -4.63 -8.05
N GLU A 36 6.82 -4.87 -7.64
CA GLU A 36 7.32 -4.51 -6.31
C GLU A 36 7.34 -2.99 -6.11
N ARG A 37 7.78 -2.22 -7.11
CA ARG A 37 7.72 -0.76 -7.08
C ARG A 37 6.28 -0.26 -6.97
N ARG A 38 5.39 -0.78 -7.82
CA ARG A 38 3.94 -0.45 -7.78
C ARG A 38 3.31 -0.81 -6.44
N LEU A 39 3.67 -1.96 -5.87
CA LEU A 39 3.16 -2.39 -4.57
C LEU A 39 3.61 -1.44 -3.43
N ALA A 40 4.84 -0.92 -3.49
CA ALA A 40 5.32 0.08 -2.54
C ALA A 40 4.57 1.41 -2.67
N GLU A 41 4.35 1.88 -3.91
CA GLU A 41 3.56 3.09 -4.20
C GLU A 41 2.13 2.98 -3.65
N GLU A 42 1.43 1.87 -3.90
CA GLU A 42 0.05 1.68 -3.39
C GLU A 42 -0.02 1.64 -1.87
N LYS A 43 0.96 1.03 -1.19
CA LYS A 43 1.04 1.02 0.28
C LYS A 43 1.24 2.43 0.82
N SER A 44 2.18 3.19 0.25
CA SER A 44 2.45 4.56 0.67
C SER A 44 1.23 5.47 0.45
N ALA A 45 0.52 5.31 -0.68
CA ALA A 45 -0.70 6.06 -0.96
C ALA A 45 -1.83 5.72 0.02
N LEU A 46 -1.99 4.43 0.35
CA LEU A 46 -2.95 3.97 1.35
C LEU A 46 -2.62 4.53 2.74
N ASP A 47 -1.36 4.52 3.16
CA ASP A 47 -0.93 5.03 4.46
C ASP A 47 -1.17 6.55 4.56
N ALA A 48 -0.82 7.31 3.52
CA ALA A 48 -1.09 8.74 3.46
C ALA A 48 -2.59 9.06 3.50
N LEU A 49 -3.39 8.31 2.75
CA LEU A 49 -4.84 8.52 2.67
C LEU A 49 -5.55 8.12 3.96
N THR A 50 -5.11 7.06 4.62
CA THR A 50 -5.66 6.65 5.93
C THR A 50 -5.28 7.63 7.02
N ALA A 51 -4.03 8.14 7.04
CA ALA A 51 -3.62 9.20 7.96
C ALA A 51 -4.42 10.50 7.77
N ALA A 52 -4.72 10.87 6.52
CA ALA A 52 -5.54 12.05 6.22
C ALA A 52 -7.04 11.86 6.54
N THR A 53 -7.56 10.64 6.37
CA THR A 53 -9.00 10.34 6.58
C THR A 53 -9.33 10.02 8.04
N PHE A 54 -8.40 9.38 8.76
CA PHE A 54 -8.55 8.97 10.15
C PHE A 54 -7.36 9.50 10.97
N PRO A 55 -7.40 10.77 11.42
CA PRO A 55 -6.33 11.37 12.20
C PRO A 55 -6.10 10.71 13.58
N VAL A 56 -6.95 9.76 13.98
CA VAL A 56 -6.77 8.96 15.20
C VAL A 56 -6.25 7.56 14.84
N GLY A 57 -4.93 7.44 14.81
CA GLY A 57 -4.20 6.33 15.43
C GLY A 57 -4.60 4.89 15.10
N PHE A 58 -5.02 4.53 13.90
CA PHE A 58 -4.97 3.11 13.48
C PHE A 58 -3.55 2.80 12.99
N ARG A 59 -2.60 2.85 13.92
CA ARG A 59 -1.21 2.47 13.67
C ARG A 59 -1.19 0.95 13.46
N ALA A 60 -1.21 0.53 12.19
CA ALA A 60 -1.01 -0.86 11.84
C ALA A 60 0.31 -1.35 12.47
N PRO A 61 0.33 -2.47 13.21
CA PRO A 61 1.54 -2.98 13.84
C PRO A 61 2.49 -3.44 12.73
N GLY A 62 3.48 -2.61 12.40
CA GLY A 62 4.44 -2.91 11.33
C GLY A 62 5.27 -1.73 10.83
N ALA A 63 4.86 -0.48 11.07
CA ALA A 63 5.68 0.69 10.73
C ALA A 63 6.69 1.01 11.86
N GLY A 64 7.63 0.08 12.11
CA GLY A 64 8.87 0.36 12.86
C GLY A 64 9.88 0.98 11.90
N HIS A 65 10.14 2.28 12.01
CA HIS A 65 11.27 2.84 12.76
C HIS A 65 12.64 2.52 12.14
N ARG A 66 13.15 3.44 11.31
CA ARG A 66 14.59 3.56 11.06
C ARG A 66 15.13 4.65 11.98
N ILE A 67 15.79 4.23 13.05
CA ILE A 67 16.78 5.04 13.77
C ILE A 67 18.01 5.05 12.87
N THR A 68 18.40 6.23 12.39
CA THR A 68 19.77 6.46 11.92
C THR A 68 20.63 6.73 13.15
N LEU A 69 21.65 5.88 13.31
CA LEU A 69 22.82 6.11 14.18
C LEU A 69 23.61 7.33 13.70
#